data_AF-A0A3E0I8D2-F1
#
_entry.id   AF-A0A3E0I8D2-F1
#
_cell.length_a   1.000
_cell.length_b   1.000
_cell.length_c   1.000
_cell.angle_alpha   90.00
_cell.angle_beta   90.00
_cell.angle_gamma   90.00
#
_symmetry.space_group_name_H-M   'P 1'
#
loop_
_entity.id
_entity.type
_entity.pdbx_description
1 polymer ?
#
loop_
_entity_poly.entity_id
_entity_poly.type
_entity_poly.pdbx_seq_one_letter_code
_entity_poly.pdbx_strand_id
1 'polypeptide(L)'
;MRRPGGPAASQVRLFLTHLAEVGFHGSPRFHRLDAQGREVLDFLDGDVAVEPYPDWVADADLLLSIAALQRELHHASAGFELPPGMRWPTRRLPAGARGNLVCHADLCLENVVVRAGRAAAFIDFDLATPASPLFDIAVAARHWIPLRDPVDIADARADTDLAGRFRAFADAHDLAAAQREQVIGLLAEFLDQALDNTRRRATPASRRCGPTGTRTRTGGPGPGWTGTGGSWSATPAECHQATGRDWTP
;
A
#
# COMPACT_ATOMS: atom_id res chain seq x y z
N MET A 1 3.19 19.44 -5.23
CA MET A 1 2.63 18.98 -3.94
C MET A 1 3.69 19.08 -2.82
N ARG A 2 3.30 19.08 -1.54
CA ARG A 2 4.21 18.94 -0.38
C ARG A 2 3.77 17.78 0.50
N ARG A 3 4.69 16.88 0.88
CA ARG A 3 4.37 15.71 1.73
C ARG A 3 5.48 15.37 2.71
N PRO A 4 5.18 14.79 3.88
CA PRO A 4 6.22 14.18 4.73
C PRO A 4 6.84 12.97 4.01
N GLY A 5 8.12 12.71 4.26
CA GLY A 5 8.79 11.52 3.73
C GLY A 5 8.53 10.28 4.60
N GLY A 6 8.30 9.14 3.95
CA GLY A 6 8.23 7.82 4.61
C GLY A 6 9.61 7.18 4.90
N PRO A 7 9.63 5.94 5.40
CA PRO A 7 10.88 5.22 5.73
C PRO A 7 11.85 5.02 4.57
N ALA A 8 11.33 4.97 3.33
CA ALA A 8 12.11 4.83 2.10
C ALA A 8 12.34 6.16 1.37
N ALA A 9 11.98 7.30 1.96
CA ALA A 9 11.93 8.59 1.25
C ALA A 9 13.25 8.96 0.57
N SER A 10 14.39 8.74 1.22
CA SER A 10 15.70 9.03 0.61
C SER A 10 15.96 8.21 -0.67
N GLN A 11 15.62 6.93 -0.64
CA GLN A 11 15.77 6.00 -1.76
C GLN A 11 14.79 6.35 -2.88
N VAL A 12 13.54 6.67 -2.52
CA VAL A 12 12.48 7.08 -3.47
C VAL A 12 12.85 8.39 -4.16
N ARG A 13 13.41 9.38 -3.45
CA ARG A 13 13.90 10.62 -4.08
C ARG A 13 14.96 10.37 -5.13
N LEU A 14 15.93 9.52 -4.81
CA LEU A 14 16.98 9.14 -5.77
C LEU A 14 16.38 8.42 -6.98
N PHE A 15 15.41 7.54 -6.75
CA PHE A 15 14.73 6.83 -7.80
C PHE A 15 13.90 7.75 -8.72
N LEU A 16 13.10 8.67 -8.15
CA LEU A 16 12.35 9.67 -8.93
C LEU A 16 13.29 10.61 -9.72
N THR A 17 14.44 10.94 -9.15
CA THR A 17 15.47 11.73 -9.84
C THR A 17 16.01 10.97 -11.04
N HIS A 18 16.37 9.69 -10.87
CA HIS A 18 16.81 8.82 -11.97
C HIS A 18 15.75 8.70 -13.07
N LEU A 19 14.49 8.41 -12.72
CA LEU A 19 13.39 8.33 -13.69
C LEU A 19 13.28 9.61 -14.52
N ALA A 20 13.39 10.77 -13.86
CA ALA A 20 13.34 12.07 -14.49
C ALA A 20 14.55 12.36 -15.40
N GLU A 21 15.73 11.80 -15.11
CA GLU A 21 16.97 11.93 -15.88
C GLU A 21 16.98 11.02 -17.12
N VAL A 22 16.44 9.81 -17.01
CA VAL A 22 16.32 8.86 -18.15
C VAL A 22 15.10 9.15 -19.04
N GLY A 23 14.34 10.21 -18.74
CA GLY A 23 13.25 10.69 -19.57
C GLY A 23 11.90 10.00 -19.34
N PHE A 24 11.72 9.30 -18.20
CA PHE A 24 10.41 8.76 -17.84
C PHE A 24 9.50 9.86 -17.30
N HIS A 25 8.39 10.09 -18.00
CA HIS A 25 7.44 11.16 -17.66
C HIS A 25 6.24 10.68 -16.83
N GLY A 26 6.10 9.35 -16.63
CA GLY A 26 5.01 8.74 -15.87
C GLY A 26 5.17 8.76 -14.35
N SER A 27 5.95 9.70 -13.80
CA SER A 27 6.18 9.82 -12.35
C SER A 27 6.37 11.29 -11.95
N PRO A 28 6.05 11.68 -10.70
CA PRO A 28 6.30 13.03 -10.24
C PRO A 28 7.80 13.31 -10.10
N ARG A 29 8.27 14.47 -10.56
CA ARG A 29 9.66 14.89 -10.34
C ARG A 29 9.82 15.34 -8.89
N PHE A 30 10.93 14.91 -8.28
CA PHE A 30 11.39 15.49 -7.03
C PHE A 30 12.12 16.82 -7.28
N HIS A 31 11.75 17.86 -6.54
CA HIS A 31 12.36 19.19 -6.68
C HIS A 31 13.35 19.49 -5.57
N ARG A 32 12.90 19.39 -4.31
CA ARG A 32 13.68 19.73 -3.12
C ARG A 32 12.98 19.30 -1.84
N LEU A 33 13.69 19.41 -0.73
CA LEU A 33 13.08 19.51 0.60
C LEU A 33 12.72 20.96 0.90
N ASP A 34 11.59 21.21 1.55
CA ASP A 34 11.24 22.53 2.08
C ASP A 34 11.87 22.78 3.47
N ALA A 35 11.64 23.97 4.02
CA ALA A 35 12.19 24.37 5.33
C ALA A 35 11.69 23.52 6.51
N GLN A 36 10.62 22.74 6.32
CA GLN A 36 10.07 21.82 7.32
C GLN A 36 10.52 20.37 7.06
N GLY A 37 11.44 20.15 6.10
CA GLY A 37 11.92 18.82 5.72
C GLY A 37 10.92 18.00 4.91
N ARG A 38 9.88 18.62 4.34
CA ARG A 38 8.89 17.94 3.49
C ARG A 38 9.36 17.89 2.05
N GLU A 39 8.98 16.83 1.34
CA GLU A 39 9.28 16.66 -0.06
C GLU A 39 8.40 17.55 -0.92
N VAL A 40 9.02 18.33 -1.80
CA VAL A 40 8.36 19.11 -2.85
C VAL A 40 8.43 18.30 -4.14
N LEU A 41 7.27 17.82 -4.57
CA LEU A 41 7.10 17.02 -5.80
C LEU A 41 6.23 17.77 -6.80
N ASP A 42 6.22 17.32 -8.05
CA ASP A 42 5.20 17.74 -9.02
C ASP A 42 3.77 17.57 -8.48
N PHE A 43 2.87 18.39 -9.00
CA PHE A 43 1.44 18.08 -8.99
C PHE A 43 1.10 17.58 -10.39
N LEU A 44 0.53 16.37 -10.46
CA LEU A 44 0.17 15.75 -11.73
C LEU A 44 -1.32 15.95 -11.96
N ASP A 45 -1.65 16.73 -12.98
CA ASP A 45 -3.04 17.02 -13.35
C ASP A 45 -3.73 15.81 -13.99
N GLY A 46 -4.93 15.48 -13.53
CA GLY A 46 -5.70 14.32 -13.96
C GLY A 46 -6.58 13.77 -12.84
N ASP A 47 -7.36 12.75 -13.18
CA ASP A 47 -8.28 12.07 -12.28
C ASP A 47 -7.60 10.89 -11.60
N VAL A 48 -7.92 10.62 -10.35
CA VAL A 48 -7.57 9.37 -9.66
C VAL A 48 -8.85 8.70 -9.20
N ALA A 49 -8.88 7.37 -9.22
CA ALA A 49 -10.04 6.63 -8.77
C ALA A 49 -10.06 6.65 -7.23
N VAL A 50 -11.20 7.01 -6.64
CA VAL A 50 -11.45 6.98 -5.19
C VAL A 50 -12.81 6.35 -4.95
N GLU A 51 -13.03 5.78 -3.76
CA GLU A 51 -14.32 5.14 -3.45
C GLU A 51 -15.46 6.18 -3.29
N PRO A 52 -16.67 5.89 -3.80
CA PRO A 52 -17.03 4.76 -4.64
C PRO A 52 -16.37 4.84 -6.03
N TYR A 53 -15.72 3.76 -6.46
CA TYR A 53 -14.91 3.79 -7.67
C TYR A 53 -15.75 4.12 -8.90
N PRO A 54 -15.29 5.05 -9.76
CA PRO A 54 -16.01 5.44 -10.95
C PRO A 54 -15.97 4.35 -12.03
N ASP A 55 -17.02 4.25 -12.85
CA ASP A 55 -17.18 3.17 -13.85
C ASP A 55 -15.99 3.04 -14.83
N TRP A 56 -15.28 4.15 -15.10
CA TRP A 56 -14.13 4.14 -16.00
C TRP A 56 -12.98 3.23 -15.52
N VAL A 57 -12.95 2.78 -14.25
CA VAL A 57 -11.97 1.79 -13.79
C VAL A 57 -12.14 0.41 -14.45
N ALA A 58 -13.33 0.15 -15.02
CA ALA A 58 -13.63 -1.06 -15.78
C ALA A 58 -13.22 -0.96 -17.26
N ASP A 59 -12.82 0.23 -17.73
CA ASP A 59 -12.43 0.45 -19.11
C ASP A 59 -11.22 -0.44 -19.50
N ALA A 60 -11.28 -1.02 -20.71
CA ALA A 60 -10.25 -1.90 -21.22
C ALA A 60 -9.06 -1.12 -21.79
N ASP A 61 -9.28 0.00 -22.46
CA ASP A 61 -8.22 0.85 -23.00
C ASP A 61 -7.40 1.50 -21.89
N LEU A 62 -8.07 1.89 -20.79
CA LEU A 62 -7.38 2.35 -19.59
C LEU A 62 -6.44 1.25 -19.06
N LEU A 63 -6.93 0.03 -18.87
CA LEU A 63 -6.11 -1.09 -18.40
C LEU A 63 -4.88 -1.34 -19.27
N LEU A 64 -5.06 -1.35 -20.60
CA LEU A 64 -3.96 -1.55 -21.54
C LEU A 64 -2.96 -0.38 -21.51
N SER A 65 -3.44 0.85 -21.28
CA SER A 65 -2.56 2.01 -21.10
C SER A 65 -1.74 1.93 -19.79
N ILE A 66 -2.31 1.35 -18.72
CA ILE A 66 -1.59 1.08 -17.47
C ILE A 66 -0.49 0.05 -17.72
N ALA A 67 -0.79 -1.03 -18.44
CA ALA A 67 0.20 -2.05 -18.79
C ALA A 67 1.38 -1.44 -19.56
N ALA A 68 1.09 -0.61 -20.57
CA ALA A 68 2.12 0.08 -21.35
C ALA A 68 2.99 1.00 -20.46
N LEU A 69 2.37 1.84 -19.63
CA LEU A 69 3.09 2.74 -18.74
C LEU A 69 3.93 1.99 -17.69
N GLN A 70 3.43 0.86 -17.19
CA GLN A 70 4.16 0.01 -16.26
C GLN A 70 5.40 -0.63 -16.91
N ARG A 71 5.31 -1.04 -18.18
CA ARG A 71 6.50 -1.49 -18.93
C ARG A 71 7.52 -0.37 -19.11
N GLU A 72 7.05 0.83 -19.47
CA GLU A 72 7.93 1.99 -19.60
C GLU A 72 8.63 2.29 -18.28
N LEU A 73 7.92 2.21 -17.15
CA LEU A 73 8.52 2.30 -15.82
C LEU A 73 9.59 1.22 -15.63
N HIS A 74 9.30 -0.05 -15.94
CA HIS A 74 10.27 -1.13 -15.78
C HIS A 74 11.53 -0.93 -16.63
N HIS A 75 11.38 -0.43 -17.85
CA HIS A 75 12.51 -0.07 -18.69
C HIS A 75 13.30 1.11 -18.12
N ALA A 76 12.61 2.15 -17.64
CA ALA A 76 13.25 3.32 -17.02
C ALA A 76 13.96 2.99 -15.70
N SER A 77 13.45 2.01 -14.95
CA SER A 77 14.09 1.50 -13.74
C SER A 77 15.40 0.75 -14.00
N ALA A 78 15.67 0.34 -15.24
CA ALA A 78 16.88 -0.40 -15.57
C ALA A 78 18.12 0.46 -15.32
N GLY A 79 19.12 -0.13 -14.66
CA GLY A 79 20.39 0.55 -14.35
C GLY A 79 20.33 1.51 -13.15
N PHE A 80 19.18 1.69 -12.49
CA PHE A 80 19.13 2.43 -11.24
C PHE A 80 19.83 1.65 -10.13
N GLU A 81 20.80 2.28 -9.47
CA GLU A 81 21.48 1.75 -8.30
C GLU A 81 21.50 2.77 -7.17
N LEU A 82 21.36 2.30 -5.93
CA LEU A 82 21.55 3.15 -4.76
C LEU A 82 23.06 3.42 -4.54
N PRO A 83 23.41 4.60 -4.02
CA PRO A 83 24.79 4.89 -3.61
C PRO A 83 25.34 3.83 -2.65
N PRO A 84 26.68 3.58 -2.66
CA PRO A 84 27.32 2.68 -1.73
C PRO A 84 26.92 2.97 -0.27
N GLY A 85 26.63 1.91 0.48
CA GLY A 85 26.18 1.99 1.88
C GLY A 85 24.68 2.27 2.07
N MET A 86 23.94 2.70 1.05
CA MET A 86 22.49 2.86 1.13
C MET A 86 21.77 1.56 0.75
N ARG A 87 20.68 1.22 1.44
CA ARG A 87 19.86 0.03 1.19
C ARG A 87 18.38 0.39 1.24
N TRP A 88 17.58 -0.29 0.44
CA TRP A 88 16.13 -0.24 0.58
C TRP A 88 15.70 -0.83 1.93
N PRO A 89 14.65 -0.29 2.58
CA PRO A 89 14.09 -0.90 3.78
C PRO A 89 13.66 -2.35 3.52
N THR A 90 13.86 -3.23 4.49
CA THR A 90 13.49 -4.64 4.35
C THR A 90 11.97 -4.77 4.20
N ARG A 91 11.54 -5.32 3.06
CA ARG A 91 10.15 -5.68 2.80
C ARG A 91 10.02 -7.20 2.70
N ARG A 92 9.01 -7.76 3.35
CA ARG A 92 8.67 -9.19 3.17
C ARG A 92 7.95 -9.31 1.83
N LEU A 93 8.64 -9.89 0.85
CA LEU A 93 8.08 -10.22 -0.47
C LEU A 93 7.87 -11.74 -0.58
N PRO A 94 6.92 -12.20 -1.40
CA PRO A 94 6.83 -13.59 -1.84
C PRO A 94 8.17 -14.13 -2.36
N ALA A 95 8.40 -15.44 -2.30
CA ALA A 95 9.70 -16.01 -2.66
C ALA A 95 10.09 -15.70 -4.12
N GLY A 96 9.13 -15.84 -5.05
CA GLY A 96 9.30 -15.52 -6.47
C GLY A 96 9.22 -14.02 -6.81
N ALA A 97 8.98 -13.16 -5.82
CA ALA A 97 8.87 -11.71 -6.02
C ALA A 97 10.19 -10.96 -5.90
N ARG A 98 11.26 -11.64 -5.49
CA ARG A 98 12.59 -11.02 -5.37
C ARG A 98 13.16 -10.70 -6.74
N GLY A 99 13.75 -9.52 -6.88
CA GLY A 99 14.45 -9.09 -8.07
C GLY A 99 15.25 -7.84 -7.79
N ASN A 100 16.05 -7.43 -8.78
CA ASN A 100 16.96 -6.29 -8.65
C ASN A 100 16.39 -5.01 -9.26
N LEU A 101 15.25 -5.10 -9.98
CA LEU A 101 14.62 -3.94 -10.60
C LEU A 101 13.77 -3.20 -9.56
N VAL A 102 13.96 -1.90 -9.42
CA VAL A 102 13.08 -1.10 -8.57
C VAL A 102 11.71 -0.99 -9.25
N CYS A 103 10.72 -1.59 -8.61
CA CYS A 103 9.32 -1.62 -9.04
C CYS A 103 8.48 -0.68 -8.18
N HIS A 104 7.28 -0.30 -8.64
CA HIS A 104 6.36 0.52 -7.85
C HIS A 104 5.83 -0.24 -6.62
N ALA A 105 5.51 -1.52 -6.80
CA ALA A 105 5.02 -2.47 -5.81
C ALA A 105 3.73 -2.05 -5.07
N ASP A 106 2.96 -1.13 -5.66
CA ASP A 106 1.68 -0.63 -5.10
C ASP A 106 0.78 0.07 -6.12
N LEU A 107 0.63 -0.49 -7.32
CA LEU A 107 -0.26 0.08 -8.36
C LEU A 107 -1.73 -0.24 -8.08
N CYS A 108 -2.26 0.31 -6.99
CA CYS A 108 -3.69 0.37 -6.70
C CYS A 108 -4.39 1.43 -7.56
N LEU A 109 -5.72 1.54 -7.44
CA LEU A 109 -6.53 2.40 -8.31
C LEU A 109 -6.23 3.89 -8.07
N GLU A 110 -6.02 4.23 -6.80
CA GLU A 110 -5.75 5.56 -6.29
C GLU A 110 -4.37 6.08 -6.71
N ASN A 111 -3.45 5.17 -7.07
CA ASN A 111 -2.06 5.47 -7.42
C ASN A 111 -1.83 5.65 -8.92
N VAL A 112 -2.88 5.66 -9.73
CA VAL A 112 -2.82 5.91 -11.17
C VAL A 112 -3.55 7.21 -11.50
N VAL A 113 -2.81 8.18 -12.03
CA VAL A 113 -3.38 9.41 -12.58
C VAL A 113 -3.85 9.13 -14.00
N VAL A 114 -5.13 9.39 -14.26
CA VAL A 114 -5.80 9.20 -15.54
C VAL A 114 -6.05 10.55 -16.20
N ARG A 115 -5.76 10.64 -17.49
CA ARG A 115 -6.06 11.81 -18.31
C ARG A 115 -6.65 11.36 -19.63
N ALA A 116 -7.83 11.90 -19.96
CA ALA A 116 -8.55 11.53 -21.19
C ALA A 116 -8.70 10.00 -21.36
N GLY A 117 -9.07 9.30 -20.27
CA GLY A 117 -9.30 7.85 -20.28
C GLY A 117 -8.04 6.97 -20.34
N ARG A 118 -6.83 7.55 -20.22
CA ARG A 118 -5.57 6.79 -20.26
C ARG A 118 -4.70 7.08 -19.04
N ALA A 119 -3.90 6.11 -18.63
CA ALA A 119 -2.89 6.30 -17.59
C ALA A 119 -1.85 7.34 -18.05
N ALA A 120 -1.72 8.40 -17.28
CA ALA A 120 -0.79 9.50 -17.52
C ALA A 120 0.46 9.40 -16.64
N ALA A 121 0.29 8.95 -15.39
CA ALA A 121 1.40 8.78 -14.45
C ALA A 121 1.01 7.87 -13.29
N PHE A 122 2.04 7.35 -12.61
CA PHE A 122 1.92 6.71 -11.30
C PHE A 122 2.32 7.68 -10.19
N ILE A 123 1.71 7.52 -9.03
CA ILE A 123 1.99 8.29 -7.82
C ILE A 123 2.15 7.36 -6.62
N ASP A 124 2.65 7.91 -5.52
CA ASP A 124 2.89 7.18 -4.27
C ASP A 124 3.93 6.03 -4.38
N PHE A 125 5.14 6.41 -4.74
CA PHE A 125 6.31 5.52 -4.82
C PHE A 125 6.89 5.12 -3.45
N ASP A 126 6.21 5.40 -2.32
CA ASP A 126 6.73 5.08 -0.97
C ASP A 126 6.97 3.60 -0.76
N LEU A 127 6.23 2.79 -1.50
CA LEU A 127 6.30 1.34 -1.49
C LEU A 127 7.26 0.79 -2.57
N ALA A 128 7.92 1.65 -3.34
CA ALA A 128 8.88 1.23 -4.34
C ALA A 128 10.00 0.41 -3.69
N THR A 129 10.37 -0.69 -4.35
CA THR A 129 11.35 -1.64 -3.82
C THR A 129 11.95 -2.49 -4.93
N PRO A 130 13.18 -3.01 -4.78
CA PRO A 130 13.71 -4.04 -5.64
C PRO A 130 12.82 -5.29 -5.61
N ALA A 131 12.24 -5.63 -6.76
CA ALA A 131 11.37 -6.77 -6.94
C ALA A 131 11.51 -7.34 -8.37
N SER A 132 10.86 -8.47 -8.62
CA SER A 132 10.71 -8.97 -9.99
C SER A 132 9.64 -8.13 -10.73
N PRO A 133 9.81 -7.84 -12.04
CA PRO A 133 8.77 -7.19 -12.83
C PRO A 133 7.43 -7.94 -12.79
N LEU A 134 7.49 -9.28 -12.76
CA LEU A 134 6.29 -10.13 -12.67
C LEU A 134 5.53 -9.92 -11.35
N PHE A 135 6.22 -9.62 -10.25
CA PHE A 135 5.55 -9.27 -9.00
C PHE A 135 4.84 -7.92 -9.09
N ASP A 136 5.47 -6.92 -9.71
CA ASP A 136 4.85 -5.62 -9.91
C ASP A 136 3.59 -5.70 -10.80
N ILE A 137 3.65 -6.52 -11.85
CA ILE A 137 2.50 -6.85 -12.72
C ILE A 137 1.42 -7.57 -11.91
N ALA A 138 1.79 -8.52 -11.03
CA ALA A 138 0.84 -9.21 -10.17
C ALA A 138 0.14 -8.26 -9.18
N VAL A 139 0.86 -7.29 -8.63
CA VAL A 139 0.28 -6.24 -7.76
C VAL A 139 -0.70 -5.38 -8.55
N ALA A 140 -0.36 -4.93 -9.77
CA ALA A 140 -1.28 -4.18 -10.61
C ALA A 140 -2.53 -5.02 -10.98
N ALA A 141 -2.32 -6.27 -11.42
CA ALA A 141 -3.40 -7.19 -11.78
C ALA A 141 -4.37 -7.42 -10.63
N ARG A 142 -3.87 -7.61 -9.39
CA ARG A 142 -4.73 -7.73 -8.20
C ARG A 142 -5.71 -6.58 -8.06
N HIS A 143 -5.25 -5.35 -8.28
CA HIS A 143 -6.06 -4.17 -8.07
C HIS A 143 -6.97 -3.91 -9.25
N TRP A 144 -6.48 -4.02 -10.49
CA TRP A 144 -7.20 -3.63 -11.71
C TRP A 144 -8.01 -4.75 -12.36
N ILE A 145 -7.76 -6.00 -11.95
CA ILE A 145 -8.37 -7.23 -12.45
C ILE A 145 -8.72 -8.08 -11.22
N PRO A 146 -9.78 -7.72 -10.48
CA PRO A 146 -10.14 -8.42 -9.24
C PRO A 146 -10.60 -9.85 -9.54
N LEU A 147 -9.66 -10.81 -9.65
CA LEU A 147 -9.89 -12.23 -9.94
C LEU A 147 -10.57 -12.95 -8.75
N ARG A 148 -11.84 -12.64 -8.53
CA ARG A 148 -12.71 -13.19 -7.48
C ARG A 148 -14.15 -13.24 -7.98
N ASP A 149 -15.05 -13.78 -7.17
CA ASP A 149 -16.46 -13.85 -7.52
C ASP A 149 -17.02 -12.43 -7.77
N PRO A 150 -17.75 -12.21 -8.88
CA PRO A 150 -18.41 -10.93 -9.16
C PRO A 150 -19.26 -10.40 -8.03
N VAL A 151 -19.87 -11.26 -7.20
CA VAL A 151 -20.67 -10.84 -6.04
C VAL A 151 -19.87 -10.04 -5.00
N ASP A 152 -18.55 -10.24 -4.97
CA ASP A 152 -17.65 -9.55 -4.04
C ASP A 152 -17.12 -8.22 -4.62
N ILE A 153 -17.37 -7.92 -5.90
CA ILE A 153 -16.86 -6.72 -6.57
C ILE A 153 -17.95 -5.64 -6.52
N ALA A 154 -17.66 -4.53 -5.82
CA ALA A 154 -18.63 -3.46 -5.56
C ALA A 154 -18.59 -2.30 -6.60
N ASP A 155 -17.91 -2.51 -7.73
CA ASP A 155 -17.73 -1.52 -8.79
C ASP A 155 -17.97 -2.13 -10.18
N ALA A 156 -17.93 -1.30 -11.23
CA ALA A 156 -18.26 -1.69 -12.60
C ALA A 156 -17.42 -2.85 -13.17
N ARG A 157 -16.31 -3.25 -12.52
CA ARG A 157 -15.53 -4.41 -12.96
C ARG A 157 -16.22 -5.74 -12.69
N ALA A 158 -17.24 -5.77 -11.82
CA ALA A 158 -18.06 -6.95 -11.57
C ALA A 158 -18.68 -7.51 -12.86
N ASP A 159 -19.03 -6.63 -13.81
CA ASP A 159 -19.69 -6.98 -15.06
C ASP A 159 -18.71 -7.27 -16.23
N THR A 160 -17.41 -7.36 -15.95
CA THR A 160 -16.38 -7.58 -16.98
C THR A 160 -15.95 -9.05 -17.09
N ASP A 161 -15.48 -9.47 -18.27
CA ASP A 161 -14.77 -10.75 -18.43
C ASP A 161 -13.38 -10.64 -17.76
N LEU A 162 -13.30 -10.99 -16.48
CA LEU A 162 -12.07 -10.90 -15.69
C LEU A 162 -10.93 -11.76 -16.26
N ALA A 163 -11.24 -12.92 -16.84
CA ALA A 163 -10.24 -13.80 -17.44
C ALA A 163 -9.73 -13.22 -18.77
N GLY A 164 -10.61 -12.70 -19.62
CA GLY A 164 -10.25 -11.97 -20.83
C GLY A 164 -9.45 -10.69 -20.52
N ARG A 165 -9.84 -9.96 -19.48
CA ARG A 165 -9.15 -8.77 -18.97
C ARG A 165 -7.72 -9.10 -18.54
N PHE A 166 -7.52 -10.18 -17.77
CA PHE A 166 -6.18 -10.68 -17.43
C PHE A 166 -5.38 -11.08 -18.65
N ARG A 167 -5.99 -11.80 -19.60
CA ARG A 167 -5.30 -12.21 -20.84
C ARG A 167 -4.79 -11.00 -21.62
N ALA A 168 -5.64 -9.99 -21.82
CA ALA A 168 -5.29 -8.78 -22.54
C ALA A 168 -4.20 -7.97 -21.82
N PHE A 169 -4.25 -7.87 -20.49
CA PHE A 169 -3.20 -7.25 -19.69
C PHE A 169 -1.87 -7.98 -19.82
N ALA A 170 -1.88 -9.32 -19.74
CA ALA A 170 -0.71 -10.15 -19.94
C ALA A 170 -0.14 -10.06 -21.37
N ASP A 171 -1.01 -9.96 -22.38
CA ASP A 171 -0.62 -9.74 -23.78
C ASP A 171 0.08 -8.38 -23.94
N ALA A 172 -0.45 -7.31 -23.33
CA ALA A 172 0.17 -5.98 -23.36
C ALA A 172 1.55 -5.94 -22.70
N HIS A 173 1.80 -6.84 -21.75
CA HIS A 173 3.10 -7.07 -21.13
C HIS A 173 4.03 -8.05 -21.88
N ASP A 174 3.60 -8.56 -23.04
CA ASP A 174 4.32 -9.57 -23.82
C ASP A 174 4.66 -10.83 -23.01
N LEU A 175 3.79 -11.23 -22.07
CA LEU A 175 4.06 -12.37 -21.18
C LEU A 175 3.89 -13.71 -21.90
N ALA A 176 4.91 -14.55 -21.82
CA ALA A 176 4.85 -15.96 -22.19
C ALA A 176 3.96 -16.76 -21.22
N ALA A 177 3.48 -17.93 -21.64
CA ALA A 177 2.58 -18.77 -20.85
C ALA A 177 3.10 -19.06 -19.43
N ALA A 178 4.37 -19.42 -19.29
CA ALA A 178 4.99 -19.68 -17.98
C ALA A 178 5.04 -18.42 -17.10
N GLN A 179 5.23 -17.23 -17.68
CA GLN A 179 5.21 -15.98 -16.93
C GLN A 179 3.80 -15.62 -16.47
N ARG A 180 2.77 -15.93 -17.27
CA ARG A 180 1.37 -15.74 -16.86
C ARG A 180 1.02 -16.60 -15.65
N GLU A 181 1.42 -17.87 -15.67
CA GLU A 181 1.25 -18.77 -14.53
C GLU A 181 1.97 -18.24 -13.28
N GLN A 182 3.20 -17.74 -13.44
CA GLN A 182 3.95 -17.14 -12.35
C GLN A 182 3.27 -15.88 -11.80
N VAL A 183 2.69 -15.02 -12.64
CA VAL A 183 1.93 -13.83 -12.20
C VAL A 183 0.73 -14.25 -11.35
N ILE A 184 -0.01 -15.28 -11.76
CA ILE A 184 -1.14 -15.81 -10.98
C ILE A 184 -0.66 -16.35 -9.62
N GLY A 185 0.44 -17.10 -9.59
CA GLY A 185 1.04 -17.58 -8.34
C GLY A 185 1.46 -16.45 -7.40
N LEU A 186 2.13 -15.42 -7.93
CA LEU A 186 2.56 -14.25 -7.16
C LEU A 186 1.37 -13.44 -6.62
N LEU A 187 0.30 -13.32 -7.41
CA LEU A 187 -0.94 -12.67 -6.98
C LEU A 187 -1.57 -13.40 -5.79
N ALA A 188 -1.66 -14.74 -5.86
CA ALA A 188 -2.19 -15.56 -4.77
C ALA A 188 -1.34 -15.44 -3.50
N GLU A 189 -0.02 -15.59 -3.60
CA GLU A 189 0.90 -15.44 -2.47
C GLU A 189 0.83 -14.03 -1.84
N PHE A 190 0.69 -13.00 -2.67
CA PHE A 190 0.55 -11.62 -2.19
C PHE A 190 -0.78 -11.41 -1.46
N LEU A 191 -1.89 -11.98 -1.95
CA LEU A 191 -3.19 -11.95 -1.26
C LEU A 191 -3.12 -12.62 0.10
N ASP A 192 -2.56 -13.82 0.18
CA ASP A 192 -2.38 -14.54 1.45
C ASP A 192 -1.56 -13.72 2.45
N GLN A 193 -0.48 -13.10 1.97
CA GLN A 193 0.34 -12.23 2.80
C GLN A 193 -0.42 -10.96 3.25
N ALA A 194 -1.22 -10.34 2.39
CA ALA A 194 -2.01 -9.17 2.74
C ALA A 194 -3.08 -9.51 3.79
N LEU A 195 -3.73 -10.66 3.67
CA LEU A 195 -4.69 -11.17 4.65
C LEU A 195 -4.01 -11.47 6.00
N ASP A 196 -2.85 -12.11 5.98
CA ASP A 196 -2.06 -12.37 7.19
C ASP A 196 -1.62 -11.08 7.88
N ASN A 197 -1.17 -10.09 7.12
CA ASN A 197 -0.80 -8.78 7.66
C ASN A 197 -2.01 -8.10 8.32
N THR A 198 -3.17 -8.15 7.67
CA THR A 198 -4.42 -7.59 8.19
C THR A 198 -4.84 -8.30 9.48
N ARG A 199 -4.79 -9.64 9.50
CA ARG A 199 -5.07 -10.46 10.70
C ARG A 199 -4.12 -10.13 11.86
N ARG A 200 -2.83 -9.95 11.58
CA ARG A 200 -1.81 -9.57 12.59
C ARG A 200 -2.01 -8.17 13.15
N ARG A 201 -2.51 -7.22 12.34
CA ARG A 201 -2.85 -5.86 12.77
C ARG A 201 -4.19 -5.81 13.53
N ALA A 202 -5.13 -6.67 13.15
CA ALA A 202 -6.44 -6.80 13.80
C ALA A 202 -6.39 -7.60 15.11
N THR A 203 -5.37 -8.43 15.32
CA THR A 203 -5.12 -9.03 16.64
C THR A 203 -4.60 -7.92 17.57
N PRO A 204 -5.30 -7.59 18.67
CA PRO A 204 -4.77 -6.65 19.63
C PRO A 204 -3.43 -7.21 20.09
N ALA A 205 -2.35 -6.45 19.91
CA ALA A 205 -1.08 -6.78 20.55
C ALA A 205 -1.40 -6.98 22.03
N SER A 206 -1.39 -8.23 22.48
CA SER A 206 -1.58 -8.54 23.89
C SER A 206 -0.53 -7.71 24.60
N ARG A 207 -0.98 -6.70 25.34
CA ARG A 207 -0.12 -6.00 26.28
C ARG A 207 0.49 -7.11 27.11
N ARG A 208 1.79 -7.36 26.93
CA ARG A 208 2.55 -8.14 27.88
C ARG A 208 2.43 -7.35 29.18
N CYS A 209 1.44 -7.71 29.99
CA CYS A 209 1.48 -7.42 31.41
C CYS A 209 2.70 -8.17 31.92
N GLY A 210 3.82 -7.47 32.00
CA GLY A 210 4.94 -7.91 32.83
C GLY A 210 4.43 -8.12 34.27
N PRO A 211 5.06 -9.01 35.04
CA PRO A 211 4.56 -9.37 36.36
C PRO A 211 4.52 -8.12 37.24
N THR A 212 3.31 -7.83 37.72
CA THR A 212 2.98 -7.03 38.92
C THR A 212 4.10 -6.16 39.48
N GLY A 213 4.25 -4.96 38.91
CA GLY A 213 4.87 -3.83 39.60
C GLY A 213 3.80 -3.08 40.39
N THR A 214 3.76 -3.28 41.71
CA THR A 214 2.91 -2.55 42.65
C THR A 214 3.19 -1.04 42.56
N ARG A 215 2.27 -0.27 41.97
CA ARG A 215 2.23 1.19 42.12
C ARG A 215 1.27 1.53 43.26
N THR A 216 1.82 1.88 44.41
CA THR A 216 1.08 2.53 45.49
C THR A 216 0.77 3.97 45.09
N ARG A 217 -0.52 4.31 44.97
CA ARG A 217 -0.98 5.70 44.83
C ARG A 217 -1.44 6.18 46.20
N THR A 218 -0.81 7.21 46.72
CA THR A 218 -1.24 7.94 47.91
C THR A 218 -2.40 8.88 47.53
N GLY A 219 -3.60 8.57 48.00
CA GLY A 219 -4.80 9.39 47.85
C GLY A 219 -5.98 8.76 48.58
N GLY A 220 -6.59 9.50 49.50
CA GLY A 220 -7.62 9.01 50.43
C GLY A 220 -8.96 8.63 49.78
N PRO A 221 -9.89 8.06 50.56
CA PRO A 221 -11.06 7.35 50.03
C PRO A 221 -12.12 8.32 49.49
N GLY A 222 -12.51 8.09 48.23
CA GLY A 222 -13.77 8.61 47.67
C GLY A 222 -14.95 7.69 48.02
N PRO A 223 -16.20 8.12 47.78
CA PRO A 223 -17.38 7.32 48.08
C PRO A 223 -17.41 6.02 47.26
N GLY A 224 -17.65 4.88 47.92
CA GLY A 224 -17.76 3.54 47.30
C GLY A 224 -16.76 2.48 47.78
N TRP A 225 -15.84 2.82 48.67
CA TRP A 225 -14.81 1.89 49.17
C TRP A 225 -15.10 1.43 50.60
N THR A 226 -15.03 0.12 50.89
CA THR A 226 -15.08 -0.42 52.26
C THR A 226 -13.81 -1.23 52.57
N GLY A 227 -13.20 -0.99 53.74
CA GLY A 227 -12.02 -1.70 54.21
C GLY A 227 -11.42 -1.08 55.47
N THR A 228 -10.88 -1.92 56.36
CA THR A 228 -10.06 -1.52 57.51
C THR A 228 -8.62 -1.98 57.27
N GLY A 229 -7.65 -1.06 57.42
CA GLY A 229 -6.22 -1.37 57.33
C GLY A 229 -5.66 -1.49 55.91
N GLY A 230 -5.46 -0.36 55.22
CA GLY A 230 -4.46 -0.18 54.15
C GLY A 230 -4.59 -0.99 52.85
N SER A 231 -5.53 -1.93 52.76
CA SER A 231 -5.78 -2.77 51.58
C SER A 231 -7.19 -2.50 51.08
N TRP A 232 -7.30 -2.09 49.81
CA TRP A 232 -8.58 -1.84 49.16
C TRP A 232 -8.69 -2.65 47.88
N SER A 233 -9.81 -3.34 47.68
CA SER A 233 -10.12 -4.13 46.48
C SER A 233 -11.49 -3.73 45.92
N ALA A 234 -11.58 -3.52 44.62
CA ALA A 234 -12.84 -3.29 43.92
C ALA A 234 -13.37 -4.60 43.32
N THR A 235 -14.69 -4.77 43.26
CA THR A 235 -15.31 -5.92 42.56
C THR A 235 -15.38 -5.65 41.04
N PRO A 236 -15.42 -6.69 40.18
CA PRO A 236 -15.27 -6.54 38.73
C PRO A 236 -16.35 -5.71 38.01
N ALA A 237 -17.42 -5.29 38.69
CA ALA A 237 -18.55 -4.59 38.08
C ALA A 237 -18.36 -3.06 37.93
N GLU A 238 -17.31 -2.47 38.50
CA GLU A 238 -17.18 -0.99 38.56
C GLU A 238 -16.05 -0.39 37.70
N CYS A 239 -15.34 -1.19 36.91
CA CYS A 239 -14.37 -0.66 35.92
C CYS A 239 -15.04 -0.01 34.70
N HIS A 240 -16.38 -0.15 34.54
CA HIS A 240 -17.10 0.29 33.35
C HIS A 240 -17.60 1.75 33.38
N GLN A 241 -17.39 2.52 34.46
CA GLN A 241 -17.90 3.90 34.54
C GLN A 241 -16.85 5.02 34.42
N ALA A 242 -15.57 4.71 34.18
CA ALA A 242 -14.50 5.73 34.10
C ALA A 242 -14.10 6.16 32.66
N THR A 243 -14.85 5.78 31.62
CA THR A 243 -14.58 6.22 30.24
C THR A 243 -15.85 6.71 29.54
N GLY A 244 -16.50 7.71 30.12
CA GLY A 244 -17.57 8.42 29.43
C GLY A 244 -17.04 9.20 28.23
N ARG A 245 -17.46 8.81 27.02
CA ARG A 245 -17.86 9.71 25.93
C ARG A 245 -18.97 9.03 25.15
N ASP A 246 -20.17 9.56 25.36
CA ASP A 246 -21.42 9.21 24.70
C ASP A 246 -21.37 9.43 23.18
N TRP A 247 -22.06 8.56 22.45
CA TRP A 247 -22.65 8.85 21.15
C TRP A 247 -24.03 8.20 21.08
N THR A 248 -25.07 9.02 20.94
CA THR A 248 -26.40 8.69 20.39
C THR A 248 -27.02 9.98 19.82
N PRO A 249 -28.07 9.89 18.98
CA PRO A 249 -28.74 8.70 18.44
C PRO A 249 -28.34 8.35 17.00
#